data_AF-A0A7T5VEG2-F1
#
_entry.id   AF-A0A7T5VEG2-F1
#
_cell.length_a   1.000
_cell.length_b   1.000
_cell.length_c   1.000
_cell.angle_alpha   90.00
_cell.angle_beta   90.00
_cell.angle_gamma   90.00
#
_symmetry.space_group_name_H-M   'P 1'
#
loop_
_entity.id
_entity.type
_entity.pdbx_description
1 polymer ?
#
loop_
_entity_poly.entity_id
_entity_poly.type
_entity_poly.pdbx_seq_one_letter_code
_entity_poly.pdbx_strand_id
1 'polypeptide(L)'
;MTSTAKPATIINYDILEDLALFLEQYDQLTHEIQQAQVQLDSSPALDPGSPGYEKREEWRTWLHIQIQSKQKAREKLVTALRDQHIQIENLPE
;
A
#
# COMPACT_ATOMS: atom_id res chain seq x y z
N MET A 1 28.40 15.62 39.31
CA MET A 1 26.92 15.48 39.21
C MET A 1 26.49 15.82 37.80
N THR A 2 25.33 15.30 37.37
CA THR A 2 24.63 15.37 36.06
C THR A 2 24.98 14.26 35.05
N SER A 3 24.38 13.10 35.27
CA SER A 3 24.07 12.12 34.21
C SER A 3 23.00 12.73 33.32
N THR A 4 23.32 13.02 32.06
CA THR A 4 22.34 13.32 31.01
C THR A 4 21.58 12.04 30.69
N ALA A 5 20.57 11.72 31.50
CA ALA A 5 19.62 10.66 31.17
C ALA A 5 18.91 11.09 29.89
N LYS A 6 19.22 10.43 28.77
CA LYS A 6 18.37 10.53 27.58
C LYS A 6 16.95 10.17 28.02
N PRO A 7 15.92 10.93 27.62
CA PRO A 7 14.56 10.55 27.92
C PRO A 7 14.34 9.12 27.40
N ALA A 8 13.92 8.22 28.29
CA ALA A 8 13.57 6.87 27.90
C ALA A 8 12.28 6.97 27.08
N THR A 9 12.35 6.66 25.79
CA THR A 9 11.15 6.46 24.98
C THR A 9 10.46 5.22 25.49
N ILE A 10 9.30 5.39 26.13
CA ILE A 10 8.47 4.27 26.56
C ILE A 10 7.71 3.80 25.32
N ILE A 11 8.08 2.62 24.82
CA ILE A 11 7.37 1.96 23.73
C ILE A 11 6.50 0.87 24.36
N ASN A 12 5.18 0.99 24.22
CA ASN A 12 4.26 -0.07 24.64
C ASN A 12 4.40 -1.28 23.70
N TYR A 13 4.35 -2.49 24.24
CA TYR A 13 4.41 -3.72 23.45
C TYR A 13 3.25 -3.80 22.45
N ASP A 14 2.04 -3.36 22.86
CA ASP A 14 0.87 -3.32 21.98
C ASP A 14 1.13 -2.45 20.73
N ILE A 15 1.86 -1.33 20.90
CA ILE A 15 2.24 -0.43 19.79
C ILE A 15 3.21 -1.14 18.83
N LEU A 16 4.09 -2.00 19.33
CA LEU A 16 5.00 -2.76 18.47
C LEU A 16 4.25 -3.82 17.64
N GLU A 17 3.27 -4.48 18.24
CA GLU A 17 2.42 -5.46 17.53
C GLU A 17 1.56 -4.77 16.46
N ASP A 18 0.92 -3.65 16.81
CA ASP A 18 0.15 -2.85 15.86
C ASP A 18 1.01 -2.33 14.70
N LEU A 19 2.25 -1.92 14.98
CA LEU A 19 3.19 -1.47 13.94
C LEU A 19 3.65 -2.62 13.05
N ALA A 20 3.92 -3.80 13.62
CA ALA A 20 4.30 -4.98 12.85
C ALA A 20 3.17 -5.40 11.90
N LEU A 21 1.93 -5.43 12.40
CA LEU A 21 0.75 -5.73 11.60
C LEU A 21 0.53 -4.69 10.50
N PHE A 22 0.70 -3.40 10.82
CA PHE A 22 0.63 -2.34 9.83
C PHE A 22 1.65 -2.55 8.70
N LEU A 23 2.91 -2.83 9.04
CA LEU A 23 3.98 -3.00 8.05
C LEU A 23 3.68 -4.19 7.12
N GLU A 24 3.24 -5.32 7.69
CA GLU A 24 2.83 -6.49 6.91
C GLU A 24 1.70 -6.16 5.93
N GLN A 25 0.66 -5.48 6.41
CA GLN A 25 -0.48 -5.08 5.56
C GLN A 25 -0.07 -4.07 4.48
N TYR A 26 0.79 -3.12 4.82
CA TYR A 26 1.30 -2.09 3.91
C TYR A 26 2.13 -2.72 2.78
N ASP A 27 3.05 -3.62 3.13
CA ASP A 27 3.92 -4.31 2.18
C ASP A 27 3.11 -5.23 1.27
N GLN A 28 2.14 -5.97 1.82
CA GLN A 28 1.25 -6.81 1.05
C GLN A 28 0.47 -5.99 0.01
N LEU A 29 -0.14 -4.87 0.41
CA LEU A 29 -0.86 -3.99 -0.50
C LEU A 29 0.05 -3.40 -1.57
N THR A 30 1.28 -3.00 -1.20
CA THR A 30 2.26 -2.45 -2.12
C THR A 30 2.65 -3.48 -3.19
N HIS A 31 2.91 -4.72 -2.77
CA HIS A 31 3.21 -5.81 -3.69
C HIS A 31 2.03 -6.13 -4.62
N GLU A 32 0.80 -6.20 -4.10
CA GLU A 32 -0.39 -6.44 -4.93
C GLU A 32 -0.65 -5.33 -5.96
N ILE A 33 -0.42 -4.07 -5.58
CA ILE A 33 -0.51 -2.92 -6.50
C ILE A 33 0.55 -3.06 -7.60
N GLN A 34 1.80 -3.34 -7.25
CA GLN A 34 2.89 -3.51 -8.21
C GLN A 34 2.61 -4.67 -9.18
N GLN A 35 2.12 -5.81 -8.68
CA GLN A 35 1.75 -6.94 -9.52
C GLN A 35 0.62 -6.59 -10.51
N ALA A 36 -0.42 -5.91 -10.05
CA ALA A 36 -1.52 -5.48 -10.91
C ALA A 36 -1.04 -4.46 -11.97
N GLN A 37 -0.11 -3.57 -11.61
CA GLN A 37 0.51 -2.63 -12.55
C GLN A 37 1.31 -3.36 -13.63
N VAL A 38 2.14 -4.33 -13.25
CA VAL A 38 2.89 -5.16 -14.21
C VAL A 38 1.95 -5.93 -15.15
N GLN A 39 0.84 -6.46 -14.65
CA GLN A 39 -0.17 -7.12 -15.47
C GLN A 39 -0.86 -6.15 -16.45
N LEU A 40 -1.09 -4.91 -16.03
CA LEU A 40 -1.67 -3.88 -16.87
C LEU A 40 -0.70 -3.44 -17.98
N ASP A 41 0.56 -3.25 -17.62
CA ASP A 41 1.64 -2.83 -18.54
C ASP A 41 1.96 -3.91 -19.57
N SER A 42 1.88 -5.19 -19.17
CA SER A 42 2.08 -6.34 -20.06
C SER A 42 0.88 -6.66 -20.97
N SER A 43 -0.28 -6.00 -20.78
CA SER A 43 -1.49 -6.20 -21.57
C SER A 43 -1.83 -4.95 -22.37
N PRO A 44 -1.13 -4.65 -23.49
CA PRO A 44 -1.36 -3.42 -24.26
C PRO A 44 -2.78 -3.36 -24.84
N ALA A 45 -3.30 -2.14 -24.96
CA ALA A 45 -4.60 -1.87 -25.59
C ALA A 45 -4.64 -2.45 -27.01
N LEU A 46 -5.81 -2.96 -27.40
CA LEU A 46 -6.07 -3.43 -28.75
C LEU A 46 -6.80 -2.34 -29.55
N ASP A 47 -6.70 -2.39 -30.88
CA ASP A 47 -7.50 -1.51 -31.73
C ASP A 47 -8.99 -1.87 -31.63
N PRO A 48 -9.90 -0.89 -31.58
CA PRO A 48 -11.33 -1.14 -31.59
C PRO A 48 -11.75 -2.02 -32.77
N GLY A 49 -12.51 -3.08 -32.51
CA GLY A 49 -12.94 -4.05 -33.51
C GLY A 49 -11.97 -5.21 -33.74
N SER A 50 -10.79 -5.20 -33.12
CA SER A 50 -9.87 -6.35 -33.13
C SER A 50 -10.46 -7.55 -32.36
N PRO A 51 -10.16 -8.79 -32.77
CA PRO A 51 -10.56 -9.98 -32.02
C PRO A 51 -10.09 -9.91 -30.56
N GLY A 52 -11.02 -10.00 -29.62
CA GLY A 52 -10.72 -9.96 -28.19
C GLY A 52 -10.53 -8.56 -27.58
N TYR A 53 -10.81 -7.49 -28.33
CA TYR A 53 -10.78 -6.10 -27.84
C TYR A 53 -11.59 -5.92 -26.55
N GLU A 54 -12.90 -6.25 -26.58
CA GLU A 54 -13.81 -6.03 -25.44
C GLU A 54 -13.32 -6.72 -24.17
N LYS A 55 -12.99 -8.03 -24.26
CA LYS A 55 -12.48 -8.80 -23.12
C LYS A 55 -11.18 -8.23 -22.56
N ARG A 56 -10.29 -7.71 -23.41
CA ARG A 56 -9.03 -7.11 -22.95
C ARG A 56 -9.29 -5.78 -22.26
N GLU A 57 -10.14 -4.92 -22.81
CA GLU A 57 -10.46 -3.64 -22.20
C GLU A 57 -11.23 -3.80 -20.88
N GLU A 58 -12.12 -4.78 -20.78
CA GLU A 58 -12.77 -5.17 -19.52
C GLU A 58 -11.74 -5.59 -18.47
N TRP A 59 -10.78 -6.45 -18.84
CA TRP A 59 -9.71 -6.89 -17.95
C TRP A 59 -8.81 -5.74 -17.50
N ARG A 60 -8.39 -4.86 -18.43
CA ARG A 60 -7.58 -3.66 -18.13
C ARG A 60 -8.33 -2.71 -17.20
N THR A 61 -9.62 -2.50 -17.44
CA THR A 61 -10.49 -1.68 -16.57
C THR A 61 -10.58 -2.30 -15.18
N TRP A 62 -10.78 -3.62 -15.09
CA TRP A 62 -10.80 -4.33 -13.81
C TRP A 62 -9.47 -4.16 -13.05
N LEU A 63 -8.32 -4.29 -13.73
CA LEU A 63 -7.00 -4.06 -13.12
C LEU A 63 -6.85 -2.64 -12.57
N HIS A 64 -7.28 -1.62 -13.34
CA HIS A 64 -7.28 -0.24 -12.86
C HIS A 64 -8.12 -0.06 -11.59
N ILE A 65 -9.32 -0.65 -11.55
CA ILE A 65 -10.18 -0.61 -10.35
C ILE A 65 -9.50 -1.30 -9.17
N GLN A 66 -8.83 -2.45 -9.39
CA GLN A 66 -8.11 -3.15 -8.33
C GLN A 66 -6.95 -2.33 -7.77
N ILE A 67 -6.15 -1.69 -8.64
CA ILE A 67 -5.05 -0.81 -8.24
C ILE A 67 -5.57 0.34 -7.39
N GLN A 68 -6.59 1.07 -7.87
CA GLN A 68 -7.17 2.21 -7.15
C GLN A 68 -7.76 1.80 -5.80
N SER A 69 -8.47 0.67 -5.76
CA SER A 69 -9.05 0.15 -4.51
C SER A 69 -7.97 -0.16 -3.47
N LYS A 70 -6.86 -0.77 -3.89
CA LYS A 70 -5.74 -1.13 -3.00
C LYS A 70 -4.93 0.09 -2.57
N GLN A 71 -4.70 1.05 -3.47
CA GLN A 71 -4.09 2.34 -3.12
C GLN A 71 -4.90 3.05 -2.03
N LYS A 72 -6.23 3.10 -2.18
CA LYS A 72 -7.12 3.67 -1.17
C LYS A 72 -7.08 2.92 0.17
N ALA A 73 -6.94 1.59 0.14
CA ALA A 73 -6.76 0.81 1.36
C ALA A 73 -5.43 1.14 2.06
N ARG A 74 -4.34 1.26 1.28
CA ARG A 74 -3.01 1.64 1.77
C ARG A 74 -3.01 3.04 2.40
N GLU A 75 -3.64 4.01 1.76
CA GLU A 75 -3.82 5.37 2.30
C GLU A 75 -4.60 5.38 3.62
N LYS A 76 -5.64 4.56 3.73
CA LYS A 76 -6.39 4.41 4.98
C LYS A 76 -5.55 3.83 6.11
N LEU A 77 -4.71 2.84 5.83
CA LEU A 77 -3.77 2.29 6.83
C LEU A 77 -2.83 3.37 7.35
N VAL A 78 -2.24 4.17 6.43
CA VAL A 78 -1.36 5.29 6.81
C VAL A 78 -2.11 6.33 7.64
N THR A 79 -3.35 6.63 7.28
CA THR A 79 -4.19 7.57 8.03
C THR A 79 -4.48 7.05 9.44
N ALA A 80 -4.81 5.76 9.58
CA ALA A 80 -5.07 5.14 10.88
C ALA A 80 -3.85 5.22 11.82
N LEU A 81 -2.63 5.05 11.32
CA LEU A 81 -1.42 5.27 12.13
C LEU A 81 -1.23 6.72 12.56
N ARG A 82 -1.50 7.67 11.65
CA ARG A 82 -1.41 9.11 11.98
C ARG A 82 -2.41 9.49 13.06
N ASP A 83 -3.62 8.93 13.03
CA ASP A 83 -4.64 9.15 14.07
C ASP A 83 -4.18 8.64 15.45
N GLN A 84 -3.33 7.60 15.47
CA GLN A 84 -2.65 7.10 16.67
C GLN A 84 -1.42 7.93 17.06
N HIS A 85 -1.17 9.07 16.40
CA HIS A 85 0.00 9.93 16.58
C HIS A 85 1.33 9.22 16.27
N ILE A 86 1.28 8.17 15.45
CA ILE A 86 2.48 7.45 15.00
C ILE A 86 2.83 7.96 13.59
N GLN A 87 4.06 8.47 13.45
CA GLN A 87 4.59 8.92 12.18
C GLN A 87 5.73 7.99 11.74
N ILE A 88 5.57 7.34 10.58
CA ILE A 88 6.61 6.53 9.96
C ILE A 88 7.32 7.36 8.92
N GLU A 89 8.64 7.50 9.07
CA GLU A 89 9.51 8.12 8.07
C GLU A 89 9.96 7.04 7.07
N ASN A 90 9.99 7.37 5.78
CA ASN A 90 10.46 6.50 4.69
C ASN A 90 9.60 5.24 4.42
N LEU A 91 8.28 5.39 4.32
CA LEU A 91 7.45 4.32 3.75
C LEU A 91 7.80 4.12 2.26
N PRO A 92 7.99 2.89 1.78
CA PRO A 92 8.21 2.63 0.36
C PRO A 92 6.98 3.04 -0.45
N GLU A 93 7.20 3.75 -1.56
CA GLU A 93 6.15 4.25 -2.47
C GLU A 93 5.54 3.14 -3.35
#